data_AF-A0A967HKU7-F1
#
_entry.id   AF-A0A967HKU7-F1
#
_cell.length_a   1.000
_cell.length_b   1.000
_cell.length_c   1.000
_cell.angle_alpha   90.00
_cell.angle_beta   90.00
_cell.angle_gamma   90.00
#
_symmetry.space_group_name_H-M   'P 1'
#
loop_
_entity.id
_entity.type
_entity.pdbx_description
1 polymer ?
#
loop_
_entity_poly.entity_id
_entity_poly.type
_entity_poly.pdbx_seq_one_letter_code
_entity_poly.pdbx_strand_id
1 'polypeptide(L)' 'MTLLMLFGAGVAQDFLITAWTRAVSARRKLVASAMAGVVTLVTMLLLANVLLIDEGRVARVLALAAGNVLGTLLVI' A
#
# COMPACT_ATOMS: atom_id res chain seq x y z
N MET A 1 2.18 -10.50 -12.18
CA MET A 1 1.17 -10.13 -11.16
C MET A 1 -0.12 -9.77 -11.89
N THR A 2 -1.23 -10.41 -11.56
CA THR A 2 -2.53 -10.07 -12.18
C THR A 2 -3.08 -8.77 -11.59
N LEU A 3 -4.00 -8.11 -12.31
CA LEU A 3 -4.66 -6.89 -11.82
C LEU A 3 -5.34 -7.11 -10.47
N LEU A 4 -5.92 -8.31 -10.25
CA LEU A 4 -6.57 -8.68 -9.00
C LEU A 4 -5.59 -8.78 -7.82
N MET A 5 -4.36 -9.25 -8.07
CA MET A 5 -3.30 -9.25 -7.06
C MET A 5 -2.82 -7.83 -6.73
N LEU A 6 -2.69 -6.95 -7.73
CA LEU A 6 -2.35 -5.55 -7.51
C LEU A 6 -3.43 -4.82 -6.71
N PHE A 7 -4.69 -5.11 -6.99
CA PHE A 7 -5.81 -4.61 -6.21
C PHE A 7 -5.75 -5.07 -4.75
N GLY A 8 -5.59 -6.38 -4.51
CA GLY A 8 -5.43 -6.90 -3.15
C GLY A 8 -4.21 -6.34 -2.42
N ALA A 9 -3.11 -6.12 -3.15
CA ALA A 9 -1.91 -5.49 -2.61
C ALA A 9 -2.15 -4.03 -2.21
N GLY A 10 -2.95 -3.28 -2.97
CA GLY A 10 -3.39 -1.93 -2.59
C GLY A 10 -4.21 -1.94 -1.30
N VAL A 11 -5.18 -2.85 -1.18
CA VAL A 11 -5.96 -3.01 0.06
C VAL A 11 -5.02 -3.26 1.24
N ALA A 12 -4.09 -4.21 1.11
CA ALA A 12 -3.12 -4.53 2.16
C ALA A 12 -2.16 -3.36 2.48
N GLN A 13 -1.73 -2.60 1.46
CA GLN A 13 -0.89 -1.42 1.63
C GLN A 13 -1.60 -0.35 2.48
N ASP A 14 -2.88 -0.11 2.23
CA ASP A 14 -3.67 0.85 3.01
C ASP A 14 -3.84 0.41 4.48
N PHE A 15 -4.11 -0.88 4.74
CA PHE A 15 -4.11 -1.41 6.11
C PHE A 15 -2.77 -1.17 6.82
N LEU A 16 -1.65 -1.34 6.11
CA LEU A 16 -0.31 -1.14 6.64
C LEU A 16 -0.06 0.34 6.98
N ILE A 17 -0.48 1.25 6.10
CA ILE A 17 -0.42 2.70 6.32
C ILE A 17 -1.28 3.08 7.51
N THR A 18 -2.52 2.60 7.60
CA THR A 18 -3.41 2.92 8.72
C THR A 18 -2.86 2.38 10.04
N ALA A 19 -2.30 1.16 10.05
CA ALA A 19 -1.67 0.62 11.25
C ALA A 19 -0.46 1.47 11.68
N TRP A 20 0.35 1.95 10.73
CA TRP A 20 1.41 2.90 11.00
C TRP A 20 0.87 4.23 11.55
N THR A 21 -0.16 4.82 10.95
CA THR A 21 -0.79 6.06 11.42
C THR A 21 -1.34 5.91 12.84
N ARG A 22 -1.93 4.75 13.19
CA ARG A 22 -2.36 4.43 14.56
C ARG A 22 -1.18 4.32 15.53
N ALA A 23 -0.05 3.75 15.12
CA ALA A 23 1.15 3.71 15.95
C ALA A 23 1.73 5.12 16.20
N VAL A 24 1.69 5.97 15.19
CA VAL A 24 2.09 7.39 15.29
C VAL A 24 1.16 8.13 16.25
N SER A 25 -0.16 7.99 16.11
CA SER A 25 -1.14 8.66 16.97
C SER A 25 -1.04 8.20 18.43
N ALA A 26 -0.75 6.91 18.66
CA ALA A 26 -0.48 6.35 19.99
C ALA A 26 0.91 6.73 20.57
N ARG A 27 1.67 7.62 19.91
CA ARG A 27 3.02 8.09 20.30
C ARG A 27 4.04 6.95 20.50
N ARG A 28 3.85 5.80 19.84
CA ARG A 28 4.76 4.64 19.91
C ARG A 28 5.93 4.81 18.94
N LYS A 29 6.86 5.71 19.27
CA LYS A 29 7.95 6.15 18.37
C LYS A 29 8.73 5.00 17.72
N LEU A 30 9.20 4.03 18.50
CA LEU A 30 9.99 2.90 17.98
C LEU A 30 9.18 2.01 17.00
N VAL A 31 7.93 1.70 17.35
CA VAL A 31 7.03 0.90 16.51
C VAL A 31 6.71 1.67 15.23
N ALA A 32 6.37 2.95 15.34
CA ALA A 32 6.08 3.80 14.19
C ALA A 32 7.29 3.91 13.23
N SER A 33 8.52 4.05 13.74
CA SER A 33 9.72 4.07 12.91
C SER A 33 9.97 2.74 12.20
N ALA A 34 9.82 1.60 12.90
CA ALA A 34 9.98 0.29 12.29
C ALA A 34 8.91 0.05 11.20
N MET A 35 7.64 0.39 11.50
CA MET A 35 6.54 0.27 10.55
C MET A 35 6.71 1.19 9.33
N ALA A 36 7.25 2.41 9.52
CA ALA A 36 7.55 3.31 8.41
C ALA A 36 8.54 2.68 7.41
N GLY A 37 9.55 1.96 7.91
CA GLY A 37 10.47 1.19 7.06
C GLY A 37 9.76 0.12 6.23
N VAL A 38 8.86 -0.65 6.86
CA VAL A 38 8.08 -1.68 6.17
C VAL A 38 7.14 -1.07 5.12
N VAL A 39 6.41 0.00 5.48
CA VAL A 39 5.53 0.73 4.56
C VAL A 39 6.33 1.24 3.35
N THR A 40 7.52 1.78 3.58
CA THR A 40 8.38 2.28 2.50
C THR A 40 8.81 1.15 1.57
N LEU A 41 9.29 0.03 2.11
CA LEU A 41 9.71 -1.13 1.32
C LEU A 41 8.56 -1.68 0.47
N VAL A 42 7.38 -1.89 1.06
CA VAL A 42 6.19 -2.38 0.36
C VAL A 42 5.79 -1.40 -0.75
N THR A 43 5.76 -0.10 -0.45
CA THR A 43 5.41 0.93 -1.43
C THR A 43 6.37 0.90 -2.62
N MET A 44 7.69 0.81 -2.38
CA MET A 44 8.69 0.77 -3.45
C MET A 44 8.61 -0.50 -4.30
N LEU A 45 8.33 -1.66 -3.69
CA LEU A 45 8.13 -2.92 -4.42
C LEU A 45 6.89 -2.88 -5.32
N LEU A 46 5.80 -2.27 -4.85
CA LEU A 46 4.58 -2.09 -5.63
C LEU A 46 4.79 -1.06 -6.75
N LEU A 47 5.49 0.04 -6.46
CA LEU A 47 5.85 1.04 -7.46
C LEU A 47 6.71 0.44 -8.57
N ALA A 48 7.74 -0.34 -8.22
CA ALA A 48 8.58 -1.05 -9.18
C ALA A 48 7.74 -1.99 -10.06
N ASN A 49 6.79 -2.73 -9.46
CA ASN A 49 5.90 -3.62 -10.21
C ASN A 49 4.98 -2.90 -11.19
N VAL A 50 4.60 -1.66 -10.89
CA VAL A 50 3.71 -0.87 -11.74
C VAL A 50 4.50 -0.11 -12.81
N LEU A 51 5.66 0.44 -12.48
CA LEU A 51 6.44 1.30 -13.37
C LEU A 51 7.36 0.52 -14.32
N LEU A 52 7.97 -0.59 -13.87
CA LEU A 52 8.94 -1.35 -14.66
C LEU A 52 8.31 -2.25 -15.74
N ILE A 53 6.98 -2.31 -15.81
CA ILE A 53 6.27 -3.08 -16.83
C ILE A 53 5.47 -2.09 -17.68
N ASP A 54 5.85 -1.95 -18.95
CA ASP A 54 5.21 -1.02 -19.89
C ASP A 54 3.77 -1.43 -20.25
N GLU A 55 3.53 -2.73 -20.41
CA GLU A 55 2.22 -3.24 -20.78
C GLU A 55 1.18 -3.08 -19.66
N GLY A 56 0.06 -2.43 -19.98
CA GLY A 56 -1.05 -2.25 -19.06
C GLY A 56 -0.73 -1.38 -17.84
N ARG A 57 0.35 -0.57 -17.89
CA ARG A 57 0.79 0.31 -16.78
C ARG A 57 -0.38 1.09 -16.16
N VAL A 58 -1.20 1.72 -16.99
CA VAL A 58 -2.37 2.50 -16.52
C VAL A 58 -3.36 1.62 -15.76
N ALA A 59 -3.73 0.46 -16.31
CA ALA A 59 -4.64 -0.48 -15.65
C ALA A 59 -4.08 -1.00 -14.32
N ARG A 60 -2.75 -1.20 -14.25
CA ARG A 60 -2.05 -1.64 -13.02
C ARG A 60 -2.04 -0.55 -11.95
N VAL A 61 -1.78 0.71 -12.32
CA VAL A 61 -1.92 1.87 -11.43
C VAL A 61 -3.35 1.94 -10.90
N LEU A 62 -4.33 1.86 -11.79
CA LEU A 62 -5.75 1.96 -11.43
C LEU A 62 -6.18 0.82 -10.50
N ALA A 63 -5.73 -0.41 -10.75
CA ALA A 63 -6.01 -1.55 -9.88
C ALA A 63 -5.43 -1.34 -8.47
N LEU A 64 -4.17 -0.91 -8.38
CA LEU A 64 -3.52 -0.61 -7.10
C LEU A 64 -4.23 0.53 -6.36
N ALA A 65 -4.55 1.62 -7.07
CA ALA A 65 -5.24 2.78 -6.51
C ALA A 65 -6.66 2.43 -6.03
N ALA A 66 -7.42 1.66 -6.82
CA ALA A 66 -8.74 1.17 -6.42
C ALA A 66 -8.67 0.27 -5.18
N GLY A 67 -7.62 -0.55 -5.08
CA GLY A 67 -7.33 -1.35 -3.88
C GLY A 67 -7.09 -0.48 -2.65
N ASN A 68 -6.24 0.55 -2.76
CA ASN A 68 -6.00 1.49 -1.67
C ASN A 68 -7.30 2.17 -1.21
N VAL A 69 -8.10 2.68 -2.15
CA VAL A 69 -9.38 3.34 -1.84
C VAL A 69 -10.32 2.39 -1.09
N LEU A 70 -10.45 1.13 -1.55
CA LEU A 70 -11.26 0.15 -0.83
C LEU A 70 -10.69 -0.13 0.57
N GLY A 71 -9.37 -0.28 0.69
CA GLY A 71 -8.71 -0.45 1.99
C GLY A 71 -9.08 0.66 2.96
N THR A 72 -9.03 1.92 2.51
CA THR A 72 -9.42 3.07 3.32
C THR A 72 -10.88 2.96 3.77
N LEU A 73 -11.79 2.59 2.86
CA LEU A 73 -13.22 2.44 3.16
C LEU A 73 -13.54 1.29 4.12
N LEU A 74 -12.73 0.23 4.15
CA LEU A 74 -12.90 -0.91 5.05
C LEU A 74 -12.33 -0.67 6.45
N VAL A 75 -11.49 0.35 6.60
CA VAL A 75 -10.74 0.65 7.82
C VAL A 75 -11.36 1.79 8.64
N ILE A 76 -12.09 2.70 7.97
CA ILE A 76 -12.99 3.68 8.61
C ILE A 76 -14.14 2.95 9.30
#